data_AF-A0A377TI06-F1
#
_entry.id   AF-A0A377TI06-F1
#
_cell.length_a   1.000
_cell.length_b   1.000
_cell.length_c   1.000
_cell.angle_alpha   90.00
_cell.angle_beta   90.00
_cell.angle_gamma   90.00
#
_symmetry.space_group_name_H-M   'P 1'
#
loop_
_entity.id
_entity.type
_entity.pdbx_description
1 polymer ?
#
loop_
_entity_poly.entity_id
_entity_poly.type
_entity_poly.pdbx_seq_one_letter_code
_entity_poly.pdbx_strand_id
1 'polypeptide(L)' 'MQNLDEHTITQEVLSRMTGTEDKRLHHVFSSLIQHLHDFAREVHLTEQEWEKGIEF' A
#
# COMPACT_ATOMS: atom_id res chain seq x y z
N MET A 1 -16.18 9.52 -7.51
CA MET A 1 -14.88 9.48 -6.82
C MET A 1 -15.09 8.60 -5.61
N GLN A 2 -14.73 7.31 -5.69
CA GLN A 2 -15.05 6.36 -4.61
C GLN A 2 -14.25 6.71 -3.36
N ASN A 3 -14.88 6.58 -2.18
CA ASN A 3 -14.24 6.77 -0.88
C ASN A 3 -13.09 5.77 -0.77
N LEU A 4 -11.87 6.25 -1.01
CA LEU A 4 -10.63 5.57 -0.71
C LEU A 4 -10.41 5.69 0.79
N ASP A 5 -11.02 4.79 1.55
CA ASP A 5 -10.66 4.56 2.94
C ASP A 5 -9.39 3.70 3.02
N GLU A 6 -8.82 3.62 4.22
CA GLU A 6 -7.54 2.94 4.46
C GLU A 6 -7.58 1.49 3.96
N HIS A 7 -8.74 0.82 4.04
CA HIS A 7 -8.91 -0.57 3.60
C HIS A 7 -9.14 -0.74 2.09
N THR A 8 -9.75 0.23 1.42
CA THR A 8 -10.06 0.17 -0.02
C THR A 8 -8.90 0.57 -0.91
N ILE A 9 -7.97 1.42 -0.42
CA ILE A 9 -6.73 1.77 -1.16
C ILE A 9 -5.90 0.52 -1.51
N THR A 10 -5.72 -0.39 -0.55
CA THR A 10 -4.89 -1.58 -0.76
C THR A 10 -5.48 -2.48 -1.84
N GLN A 11 -6.80 -2.66 -1.85
CA GLN A 11 -7.50 -3.47 -2.85
C GLN A 11 -7.46 -2.85 -4.25
N GLU A 12 -7.60 -1.53 -4.35
CA GLU A 12 -7.51 -0.81 -5.63
C GLU A 12 -6.09 -0.93 -6.25
N VAL A 13 -5.05 -0.81 -5.42
CA VAL A 13 -3.67 -0.96 -5.88
C VAL A 13 -3.38 -2.40 -6.32
N LEU A 14 -3.85 -3.40 -5.57
CA LEU A 14 -3.74 -4.81 -5.95
C LEU A 14 -4.51 -5.12 -7.23
N SER A 15 -5.69 -4.54 -7.43
CA SER A 15 -6.49 -4.67 -8.65
C SER A 15 -5.73 -4.16 -9.88
N ARG A 16 -4.99 -3.06 -9.77
CA ARG A 16 -4.15 -2.50 -10.85
C ARG A 16 -2.94 -3.36 -11.18
N MET A 17 -2.51 -4.23 -10.27
CA MET A 17 -1.39 -5.15 -10.50
C MET A 17 -1.76 -6.39 -11.33
N THR A 18 -3.05 -6.64 -11.59
CA THR A 18 -3.55 -7.83 -12.31
C THR A 18 -2.97 -8.02 -13.72
N GLY A 19 -2.40 -6.97 -14.34
CA GLY A 19 -1.68 -7.04 -15.61
C GLY A 19 -0.22 -7.48 -15.54
N THR A 20 0.32 -7.78 -14.35
CA THR A 20 1.73 -8.16 -14.18
C THR A 20 1.96 -9.62 -14.61
N GLU A 21 2.68 -9.82 -15.72
CA GLU A 21 2.98 -11.16 -16.24
C GLU A 21 3.91 -11.98 -15.33
N ASP A 22 4.82 -11.29 -14.61
CA ASP A 22 5.71 -11.93 -13.64
C ASP A 22 4.99 -12.21 -12.31
N LYS A 23 4.65 -13.49 -12.11
CA LYS A 23 3.95 -13.98 -10.91
C LYS A 23 4.74 -13.76 -9.62
N ARG A 24 6.07 -13.82 -9.66
CA ARG A 24 6.91 -13.61 -8.47
C ARG A 24 6.92 -12.14 -8.11
N LEU A 25 7.11 -11.28 -9.11
CA LEU A 25 7.06 -9.83 -8.94
C LEU A 25 5.70 -9.39 -8.36
N HIS A 26 4.61 -9.90 -8.93
CA HIS A 26 3.25 -9.64 -8.45
C HIS A 26 3.11 -9.99 -6.97
N HIS A 27 3.51 -11.21 -6.58
CA HIS A 27 3.39 -11.67 -5.19
C HIS A 27 4.21 -10.83 -4.20
N VAL A 28 5.46 -10.50 -4.56
CA VAL A 28 6.34 -9.70 -3.70
C VAL A 28 5.76 -8.30 -3.48
N PHE A 29 5.39 -7.60 -4.55
CA PHE A 29 4.86 -6.23 -4.45
C PHE A 29 3.48 -6.19 -3.80
N SER A 30 2.62 -7.18 -4.08
CA SER A 30 1.32 -7.29 -3.40
C SER A 30 1.47 -7.42 -1.89
N SER A 31 2.40 -8.27 -1.45
CA SER A 31 2.66 -8.49 -0.01
C SER A 31 3.29 -7.25 0.64
N LEU A 32 4.22 -6.58 -0.05
CA LEU A 32 4.85 -5.35 0.41
C LEU A 32 3.81 -4.24 0.65
N ILE A 33 2.93 -4.00 -0.32
CA ILE A 33 1.92 -2.94 -0.26
C ILE A 33 0.93 -3.24 0.87
N GLN A 34 0.48 -4.49 0.99
CA GLN A 34 -0.40 -4.91 2.09
C GLN A 34 0.23 -4.61 3.46
N HIS A 35 1.47 -5.07 3.68
CA HIS A 35 2.14 -4.86 4.96
C HIS A 35 2.46 -3.39 5.26
N LEU A 36 2.80 -2.59 4.25
CA LEU A 36 3.02 -1.16 4.43
C LEU A 36 1.74 -0.45 4.90
N HIS A 37 0.61 -0.77 4.28
CA HIS A 37 -0.69 -0.20 4.67
C HIS A 37 -1.15 -0.70 6.04
N ASP A 38 -0.94 -1.98 6.36
CA ASP A 38 -1.23 -2.52 7.69
C ASP A 38 -0.42 -1.80 8.77
N PHE A 39 0.87 -1.60 8.53
CA PHE A 39 1.75 -0.85 9.44
C PHE A 39 1.30 0.60 9.61
N ALA A 40 0.99 1.30 8.51
CA ALA A 40 0.51 2.68 8.56
C ALA A 40 -0.78 2.83 9.38
N ARG A 41 -1.70 1.85 9.27
CA ARG A 41 -2.92 1.79 10.10
C ARG A 41 -2.62 1.50 11.56
N GLU A 42 -1.76 0.51 11.83
CA GLU A 42 -1.39 0.08 13.18
C GLU A 42 -0.85 1.23 14.02
N VAL A 43 0.01 2.06 13.42
CA VAL A 43 0.67 3.16 14.12
C VAL A 43 -0.07 4.50 13.99
N HIS A 44 -1.22 4.53 13.31
CA HIS A 44 -1.92 5.75 12.94
C HIS A 44 -0.99 6.81 12.32
N LEU A 45 -0.20 6.37 11.33
CA LEU A 45 0.87 7.16 10.74
C LEU A 45 0.33 8.50 10.21
N THR A 46 0.93 9.59 10.68
CA THR A 46 0.57 10.93 10.22
C THR A 46 1.35 11.32 8.95
N GLU A 47 0.80 12.25 8.17
CA GLU A 47 1.50 12.80 6.99
C GLU A 47 2.87 13.37 7.35
N GLN A 48 2.99 14.05 8.50
CA GLN A 48 4.25 14.63 8.96
C GLN A 48 5.30 13.55 9.30
N GLU A 49 4.89 12.42 9.88
CA GLU A 49 5.78 11.30 10.17
C GLU A 49 6.20 10.59 8.88
N TRP A 50 5.28 10.48 7.91
CA TRP A 50 5.56 9.94 6.58
C TRP A 50 6.61 10.79 5.84
N GLU A 51 6.44 12.11 5.79
CA GLU A 51 7.42 13.02 5.16
C GLU A 51 8.81 12.85 5.78
N LYS A 52 8.91 12.86 7.12
CA LYS A 52 10.18 12.61 7.82
C LYS A 52 10.78 11.24 7.52
N GLY A 53 9.94 10.22 7.36
CA GLY A 53 10.37 8.87 7.01
C GLY A 53 10.91 8.76 5.58
N ILE A 54 10.43 9.59 4.65
CA ILE A 54 10.97 9.69 3.28
C ILE A 54 12.31 10.44 3.26
N GLU A 55 12.48 11.44 4.12
CA GLU A 55 13.70 12.23 4.20
C GLU A 55 14.89 11.49 4.86
N PHE A 56 14.61 10.45 5.65
CA PHE A 56 15.60 9.62 6.35
C PHE A 56 16.39 8.72 5.38
#